data_AF-A0A7S0L1A5-F1
#
_entry.id   AF-A0A7S0L1A5-F1
#
_cell.length_a   1.000
_cell.length_b   1.000
_cell.length_c   1.000
_cell.angle_alpha   90.00
_cell.angle_beta   90.00
_cell.angle_gamma   90.00
#
_symmetry.space_group_name_H-M   'P 1'
#
loop_
_entity.id
_entity.type
_entity.pdbx_description
1 polymer ?
#
loop_
_entity_poly.entity_id
_entity_poly.type
_entity_poly.pdbx_seq_one_letter_code
_entity_poly.pdbx_strand_id
1 'polypeptide(L)'
;APSVPPLRLPKSSSAAAPSPPSCQPSSAAASSTPSPPPPMRPTSVGSRSSGALTARGARETGDLATQVAGLGNRRLAADKVLVAVSVLRQAVAAGGEPMVAQLPKLSESLCLRLRLVLRTPSELPVCKAVLQLAVELMSETELLAQLTLVPLRGLMHELLLRLIDPGLAAFGPEAAQHLLQTLNLLMLKLLQGARRDLALSALLGLLSEHALPRAGRELSELLVKCVRKLSKTLPDMARVLELPLVVGALVEMHAKLTSAVARLAPEAAEAELAHKALAAADETLEAICKARTDELLHLLRQPMHGCRDEAEQGSSTTPHRTPHRSPCMSVRSQAALLRRAEQLLGTDGVRAAEVPLSSSVRKLELGGGEAVAASRGLDPRVGGNAKSMVPSSTPTSARRHGRATTVSTAAKPPVMSPPPAPPTTTAAASATASANPSPQPP
;
A
#
# COMPACT_ATOMS: atom_id res chain seq x y z
N ALA A 1 23.85 -13.60 28.16
CA ALA A 1 22.66 -12.96 27.56
C ALA A 1 21.59 -14.03 27.43
N PRO A 2 20.35 -13.82 27.91
CA PRO A 2 19.31 -14.83 27.79
C PRO A 2 18.91 -14.97 26.32
N SER A 3 18.94 -16.21 25.83
CA SER A 3 18.59 -16.60 24.46
C SER A 3 17.09 -16.44 24.24
N VAL A 4 16.70 -15.49 23.40
CA VAL A 4 15.31 -15.34 22.95
C VAL A 4 14.99 -16.49 21.98
N PRO A 5 13.93 -17.29 22.22
CA PRO A 5 13.58 -18.40 21.34
C PRO A 5 13.05 -17.88 19.97
N PRO A 6 13.32 -18.59 18.87
CA PRO A 6 12.90 -18.18 17.53
C PRO A 6 11.37 -18.26 17.37
N LEU A 7 10.77 -17.17 16.88
CA LEU A 7 9.36 -17.09 16.49
C LEU A 7 9.08 -18.09 15.35
N ARG A 8 8.38 -19.18 15.67
CA ARG A 8 7.85 -20.13 14.68
C ARG A 8 6.60 -19.52 14.02
N LEU A 9 6.71 -19.18 12.74
CA LEU A 9 5.56 -18.87 11.89
C LEU A 9 4.64 -20.10 11.76
N PRO A 10 3.31 -19.93 11.81
CA PRO A 10 2.36 -21.04 11.62
C PRO A 10 2.42 -21.55 10.18
N LYS A 11 2.57 -22.87 10.04
CA LYS A 11 2.44 -23.59 8.76
C LYS A 11 1.01 -23.40 8.24
N SER A 12 0.86 -22.80 7.07
CA SER A 12 -0.39 -22.72 6.33
C SER A 12 -0.83 -24.12 5.92
N SER A 13 -1.84 -24.66 6.61
CA SER A 13 -2.51 -25.90 6.22
C SER A 13 -3.37 -25.65 4.99
N SER A 14 -3.07 -26.36 3.91
CA SER A 14 -3.82 -26.38 2.66
C SER A 14 -5.12 -27.15 2.87
N ALA A 15 -6.19 -26.46 3.26
CA ALA A 15 -7.54 -27.03 3.32
C ALA A 15 -8.20 -26.96 1.94
N ALA A 16 -8.68 -28.12 1.48
CA ALA A 16 -9.40 -28.31 0.23
C ALA A 16 -10.67 -27.45 0.15
N ALA A 17 -10.92 -26.86 -1.02
CA ALA A 17 -12.11 -26.08 -1.31
C ALA A 17 -13.37 -26.97 -1.37
N PRO A 18 -14.50 -26.58 -0.75
CA PRO A 18 -15.77 -27.26 -0.93
C PRO A 18 -16.42 -26.85 -2.26
N SER A 19 -16.97 -27.84 -2.95
CA SER A 19 -17.70 -27.71 -4.23
C SER A 19 -18.96 -26.83 -4.10
N PRO A 20 -19.32 -26.05 -5.14
CA PRO A 20 -20.54 -25.24 -5.12
C PRO A 20 -21.81 -26.10 -5.31
N PRO A 21 -22.94 -25.75 -4.66
CA PRO A 21 -24.21 -26.44 -4.85
C PRO A 21 -24.84 -26.10 -6.20
N SER A 22 -25.36 -27.14 -6.86
CA SER A 22 -26.12 -27.10 -8.10
C SER A 22 -27.52 -26.53 -7.84
N CYS A 23 -27.88 -25.43 -8.50
CA CYS A 23 -29.23 -24.87 -8.48
C CYS A 23 -30.01 -25.32 -9.73
N GLN A 24 -31.08 -26.09 -9.49
CA GLN A 24 -32.13 -26.35 -10.47
C GLN A 24 -33.05 -25.14 -10.63
N PRO A 25 -33.66 -24.92 -11.82
CA PRO A 25 -34.71 -23.93 -12.00
C PRO A 25 -36.09 -24.56 -11.75
N SER A 26 -36.79 -24.11 -10.71
CA SER A 26 -38.23 -24.37 -10.55
C SER A 26 -39.03 -23.24 -11.17
N SER A 27 -39.78 -23.62 -12.20
CA SER A 27 -40.83 -22.84 -12.86
C SER A 27 -42.09 -22.86 -12.00
N ALA A 28 -42.63 -21.70 -11.66
CA ALA A 28 -44.02 -21.57 -11.20
C ALA A 28 -44.55 -20.18 -11.55
N ALA A 29 -45.54 -20.17 -12.43
CA ALA A 29 -46.36 -19.04 -12.79
C ALA A 29 -47.32 -18.68 -11.65
N ALA A 30 -47.43 -17.38 -11.34
CA ALA A 30 -48.62 -16.83 -10.67
C ALA A 30 -48.78 -15.36 -11.06
N SER A 31 -49.75 -15.15 -11.93
CA SER A 31 -50.30 -13.88 -12.39
C SER A 31 -50.86 -13.08 -11.20
N SER A 32 -50.39 -11.85 -11.01
CA SER A 32 -51.09 -10.88 -10.16
C SER A 32 -51.08 -9.50 -10.82
N THR A 33 -52.31 -9.01 -10.98
CA THR A 33 -52.73 -7.78 -11.64
C THR A 33 -52.38 -6.56 -10.77
N PRO A 34 -51.67 -5.54 -11.29
CA PRO A 34 -51.48 -4.30 -10.55
C PRO A 34 -52.62 -3.30 -10.81
N SER A 35 -53.23 -2.82 -9.72
CA SER A 35 -54.21 -1.73 -9.69
C SER A 35 -53.60 -0.37 -10.08
N PRO A 36 -54.38 0.55 -10.69
CA PRO A 36 -53.90 1.85 -11.13
C PRO A 36 -53.75 2.85 -9.97
N PRO A 37 -52.74 3.75 -10.01
CA PRO A 37 -52.56 4.82 -9.03
C PRO A 37 -53.48 6.03 -9.29
N PRO A 38 -53.83 6.81 -8.24
CA PRO A 38 -54.67 8.01 -8.37
C PRO A 38 -53.90 9.22 -8.95
N PRO A 39 -54.61 10.20 -9.54
CA PRO A 39 -54.02 11.33 -10.26
C PRO A 39 -53.35 12.34 -9.32
N MET A 40 -52.12 12.72 -9.65
CA MET A 40 -51.34 13.75 -8.95
C MET A 40 -51.90 15.15 -9.22
N ARG A 41 -52.09 15.93 -8.14
CA ARG A 41 -52.32 17.38 -8.19
C ARG A 41 -51.00 18.10 -8.53
N PRO A 42 -51.00 19.08 -9.45
CA PRO A 42 -49.83 19.92 -9.71
C PRO A 42 -49.64 20.88 -8.53
N THR A 43 -48.62 20.62 -7.71
CA THR A 43 -48.17 21.58 -6.70
C THR A 43 -47.17 22.53 -7.36
N SER A 44 -47.49 23.81 -7.30
CA SER A 44 -46.74 24.93 -7.86
C SER A 44 -45.28 24.93 -7.42
N VAL A 45 -44.39 25.07 -8.40
CA VAL A 45 -42.95 25.29 -8.24
C VAL A 45 -42.71 26.62 -7.51
N GLY A 46 -42.55 26.54 -6.19
CA GLY A 46 -42.02 27.62 -5.36
C GLY A 46 -40.50 27.65 -5.47
N SER A 47 -40.00 28.38 -6.47
CA SER A 47 -38.58 28.65 -6.67
C SER A 47 -38.09 29.67 -5.63
N ARG A 48 -37.76 29.22 -4.41
CA ARG A 48 -37.09 30.05 -3.38
C ARG A 48 -36.15 29.20 -2.53
N SER A 49 -34.99 29.81 -2.21
CA SER A 49 -33.94 29.41 -1.26
C SER A 49 -32.92 28.32 -1.66
N SER A 50 -32.07 28.61 -2.67
CA SER A 50 -30.75 27.95 -2.84
C SER A 50 -29.61 28.62 -2.04
N GLY A 51 -29.87 29.72 -1.32
CA GLY A 51 -28.83 30.53 -0.68
C GLY A 51 -28.44 30.18 0.76
N ALA A 52 -29.20 29.34 1.48
CA ALA A 52 -28.98 29.08 2.91
C ALA A 52 -28.15 27.82 3.21
N LEU A 53 -27.89 26.96 2.22
CA LEU A 53 -27.16 25.70 2.41
C LEU A 53 -25.63 25.89 2.43
N THR A 54 -25.12 26.97 1.83
CA THR A 54 -23.66 27.22 1.75
C THR A 54 -23.05 27.66 3.08
N ALA A 55 -23.78 28.41 3.90
CA ALA A 55 -23.27 28.89 5.20
C ALA A 55 -23.16 27.78 6.27
N ARG A 56 -24.03 26.76 6.21
CA ARG A 56 -23.99 25.63 7.15
C ARG A 56 -22.82 24.68 6.84
N GLY A 57 -22.61 24.35 5.55
CA GLY A 57 -21.48 23.52 5.13
C GLY A 57 -20.11 24.14 5.43
N ALA A 58 -19.99 25.49 5.43
CA ALA A 58 -18.75 26.17 5.79
C ALA A 58 -18.35 26.01 7.27
N ARG A 59 -19.33 25.89 8.19
CA ARG A 59 -19.04 25.64 9.61
C ARG A 59 -18.64 24.20 9.89
N GLU A 60 -19.31 23.25 9.24
CA GLU A 60 -19.03 21.81 9.38
C GLU A 60 -17.63 21.44 8.84
N THR A 61 -17.22 22.06 7.72
CA THR A 61 -15.87 21.86 7.15
C THR A 61 -14.75 22.44 8.01
N GLY A 62 -14.97 23.59 8.66
CA GLY A 62 -14.00 24.20 9.58
C GLY A 62 -13.77 23.35 10.84
N ASP A 63 -14.82 22.73 11.37
CA ASP A 63 -14.70 21.78 12.48
C ASP A 63 -13.91 20.54 12.05
N LEU A 64 -14.23 19.98 10.87
CA LEU A 64 -13.56 18.77 10.35
C LEU A 64 -12.05 18.95 10.18
N ALA A 65 -11.61 20.08 9.62
CA ALA A 65 -10.19 20.40 9.48
C ALA A 65 -9.48 20.49 10.85
N THR A 66 -10.17 21.01 11.86
CA THR A 66 -9.66 21.09 13.24
C THR A 66 -9.52 19.70 13.85
N GLN A 67 -10.49 18.80 13.62
CA GLN A 67 -10.41 17.41 14.08
C GLN A 67 -9.27 16.65 13.38
N VAL A 68 -9.07 16.86 12.07
CA VAL A 68 -7.94 16.28 11.32
C VAL A 68 -6.60 16.76 11.87
N ALA A 69 -6.46 18.05 12.18
CA ALA A 69 -5.26 18.61 12.79
C ALA A 69 -5.05 18.06 14.22
N GLY A 70 -6.13 17.93 14.99
CA GLY A 70 -6.12 17.32 16.32
C GLY A 70 -5.64 15.87 16.30
N LEU A 71 -6.09 15.08 15.32
CA LEU A 71 -5.65 13.70 15.13
C LEU A 71 -4.12 13.61 14.94
N GLY A 72 -3.52 14.51 14.16
CA GLY A 72 -2.06 14.54 13.93
C GLY A 72 -1.23 15.13 15.07
N ASN A 73 -1.84 15.84 16.03
CA ASN A 73 -1.12 16.54 17.09
C ASN A 73 -0.60 15.58 18.18
N ARG A 74 0.72 15.34 18.18
CA ARG A 74 1.40 14.44 19.13
C ARG A 74 1.20 14.78 20.61
N ARG A 75 0.90 16.04 20.94
CA ARG A 75 0.72 16.51 22.33
C ARG A 75 -0.72 16.43 22.80
N LEU A 76 -1.64 16.03 21.93
CA LEU A 76 -3.05 15.99 22.27
C LEU A 76 -3.32 14.80 23.21
N ALA A 77 -4.01 15.08 24.33
CA ALA A 77 -4.41 14.05 25.29
C ALA A 77 -5.30 12.98 24.64
N ALA A 78 -5.21 11.73 25.14
CA ALA A 78 -5.90 10.57 24.60
C ALA A 78 -7.42 10.83 24.41
N ASP A 79 -8.10 11.41 25.39
CA ASP A 79 -9.54 11.68 25.33
C ASP A 79 -9.91 12.60 24.17
N LYS A 80 -9.10 13.63 23.93
CA LYS A 80 -9.32 14.57 22.81
C LYS A 80 -9.07 13.90 21.47
N VAL A 81 -8.14 12.95 21.39
CA VAL A 81 -7.92 12.15 20.18
C VAL A 81 -9.13 11.23 19.92
N LEU A 82 -9.67 10.60 20.96
CA LEU A 82 -10.86 9.75 20.84
C LEU A 82 -12.08 10.55 20.37
N VAL A 83 -12.27 11.76 20.89
CA VAL A 83 -13.32 12.69 20.41
C VAL A 83 -13.10 13.01 18.93
N ALA A 84 -11.89 13.41 18.53
CA ALA A 84 -11.58 13.72 17.13
C ALA A 84 -11.84 12.51 16.22
N VAL A 85 -11.43 11.31 16.62
CA VAL A 85 -11.70 10.06 15.90
C VAL A 85 -13.21 9.83 15.76
N SER A 86 -13.99 10.02 16.82
CA SER A 86 -15.44 9.83 16.78
C SER A 86 -16.14 10.77 15.79
N VAL A 87 -15.72 12.04 15.75
CA VAL A 87 -16.26 13.04 14.82
C VAL A 87 -15.88 12.68 13.38
N LEU A 88 -14.63 12.27 13.15
CA LEU A 88 -14.17 11.83 11.82
C LEU A 88 -14.92 10.59 11.33
N ARG A 89 -15.20 9.62 12.21
CA ARG A 89 -16.02 8.44 11.85
C ARG A 89 -17.45 8.82 11.48
N GLN A 90 -18.07 9.74 12.21
CA GLN A 90 -19.39 10.27 11.85
C GLN A 90 -19.38 10.97 10.50
N ALA A 91 -18.32 11.73 10.18
CA ALA A 91 -18.17 12.38 8.88
C ALA A 91 -17.99 11.37 7.73
N VAL A 92 -17.26 10.27 7.95
CA VAL A 92 -17.15 9.16 6.99
C VAL A 92 -18.52 8.50 6.78
N ALA A 93 -19.21 8.16 7.87
CA ALA A 93 -20.54 7.53 7.82
C ALA A 93 -21.62 8.42 7.17
N ALA A 94 -21.46 9.75 7.20
CA ALA A 94 -22.36 10.70 6.56
C ALA A 94 -22.18 10.82 5.02
N GLY A 95 -21.33 9.99 4.41
CA GLY A 95 -21.19 9.90 2.96
C GLY A 95 -19.86 10.41 2.40
N GLY A 96 -18.87 10.72 3.24
CA GLY A 96 -17.48 10.94 2.81
C GLY A 96 -17.17 12.20 2.00
N GLU A 97 -18.12 12.78 1.28
CA GLU A 97 -17.97 14.02 0.49
C GLU A 97 -17.20 15.14 1.22
N PRO A 98 -17.54 15.55 2.47
CA PRO A 98 -16.80 16.60 3.16
C PRO A 98 -15.36 16.20 3.49
N MET A 99 -15.04 14.90 3.47
CA MET A 99 -13.71 14.38 3.75
C MET A 99 -12.78 14.43 2.55
N VAL A 100 -13.29 14.51 1.32
CA VAL A 100 -12.47 14.54 0.09
C VAL A 100 -11.44 15.69 0.15
N ALA A 101 -11.89 16.89 0.53
CA ALA A 101 -11.01 18.07 0.63
C ALA A 101 -9.95 17.95 1.74
N GLN A 102 -10.21 17.15 2.78
CA GLN A 102 -9.29 16.96 3.90
C GLN A 102 -8.45 15.69 3.76
N LEU A 103 -8.70 14.86 2.74
CA LEU A 103 -8.14 13.52 2.62
C LEU A 103 -6.59 13.50 2.63
N PRO A 104 -5.87 14.41 1.94
CA PRO A 104 -4.40 14.46 2.05
C PRO A 104 -3.93 14.73 3.48
N LYS A 105 -4.51 15.73 4.17
CA LYS A 105 -4.15 16.06 5.56
C LYS A 105 -4.54 14.96 6.53
N LEU A 106 -5.69 14.34 6.32
CA LEU A 106 -6.16 13.20 7.11
C LEU A 106 -5.21 12.03 6.98
N SER A 107 -4.74 11.71 5.77
CA SER A 107 -3.77 10.65 5.55
C SER A 107 -2.46 10.88 6.30
N GLU A 108 -1.95 12.12 6.28
CA GLU A 108 -0.74 12.51 7.00
C GLU A 108 -0.93 12.44 8.52
N SER A 109 -2.02 13.00 9.02
CA SER A 109 -2.39 12.94 10.44
C SER A 109 -2.58 11.50 10.93
N LEU A 110 -3.18 10.63 10.11
CA LEU A 110 -3.35 9.21 10.40
C LEU A 110 -1.99 8.51 10.49
N CYS A 111 -1.10 8.72 9.51
CA CYS A 111 0.27 8.17 9.54
C CYS A 111 1.02 8.60 10.80
N LEU A 112 0.99 9.89 11.13
CA LEU A 112 1.63 10.44 12.33
C LEU A 112 1.07 9.83 13.62
N ARG A 113 -0.25 9.68 13.71
CA ARG A 113 -0.90 9.10 14.88
C ARG A 113 -0.61 7.61 15.00
N LEU A 114 -0.73 6.84 13.91
CA LEU A 114 -0.41 5.41 13.87
C LEU A 114 1.02 5.15 14.34
N ARG A 115 1.99 5.94 13.87
CA ARG A 115 3.40 5.84 14.29
C ARG A 115 3.59 6.02 15.79
N LEU A 116 2.78 6.89 16.41
CA LEU A 116 2.85 7.18 17.85
C LEU A 116 2.16 6.08 18.67
N VAL A 117 0.90 5.76 18.34
CA VAL A 117 0.08 4.82 19.13
C VAL A 117 0.59 3.37 19.03
N LEU A 118 1.16 2.96 17.90
CA LEU A 118 1.71 1.61 17.71
C LEU A 118 3.08 1.41 18.36
N ARG A 119 3.65 2.44 19.00
CA ARG A 119 4.89 2.34 19.78
C ARG A 119 4.67 2.40 21.29
N THR A 120 3.44 2.68 21.71
CA THR A 120 3.12 3.00 23.10
C THR A 120 2.01 2.07 23.58
N PRO A 121 2.34 0.93 24.23
CA PRO A 121 1.34 -0.05 24.68
C PRO A 121 0.24 0.52 25.58
N SER A 122 0.55 1.56 26.37
CA SER A 122 -0.42 2.25 27.22
C SER A 122 -1.50 3.00 26.43
N GLU A 123 -1.29 3.27 25.13
CA GLU A 123 -2.25 3.93 24.23
C GLU A 123 -3.08 2.93 23.40
N LEU A 124 -3.14 1.66 23.79
CA LEU A 124 -3.91 0.63 23.06
C LEU A 124 -5.37 1.04 22.77
N PRO A 125 -6.13 1.70 23.67
CA PRO A 125 -7.49 2.16 23.36
C PRO A 125 -7.53 3.16 22.20
N VAL A 126 -6.60 4.12 22.17
CA VAL A 126 -6.47 5.11 21.10
C VAL A 126 -6.03 4.42 19.81
N CYS A 127 -5.08 3.49 19.89
CA CYS A 127 -4.63 2.68 18.76
C CYS A 127 -5.81 1.95 18.08
N LYS A 128 -6.65 1.28 18.86
CA LYS A 128 -7.84 0.57 18.35
C LYS A 128 -8.80 1.54 17.64
N ALA A 129 -9.08 2.69 18.25
CA ALA A 129 -9.98 3.69 17.67
C ALA A 129 -9.43 4.26 16.35
N VAL A 130 -8.14 4.56 16.29
CA VAL A 130 -7.47 5.09 15.09
C VAL A 130 -7.44 4.04 13.97
N LEU A 131 -7.14 2.78 14.29
CA LEU A 131 -7.20 1.70 13.31
C LEU A 131 -8.62 1.47 12.81
N GLN A 132 -9.63 1.54 13.68
CA GLN A 132 -11.03 1.43 13.28
C GLN A 132 -11.43 2.54 12.31
N LEU A 133 -11.06 3.79 12.59
CA LEU A 133 -11.24 4.90 11.65
C LEU A 133 -10.53 4.65 10.31
N ALA A 134 -9.30 4.13 10.34
CA ALA A 134 -8.58 3.78 9.13
C ALA A 134 -9.30 2.69 8.32
N VAL A 135 -9.86 1.67 8.98
CA VAL A 135 -10.62 0.60 8.33
C VAL A 135 -11.87 1.16 7.65
N GLU A 136 -12.60 2.05 8.33
CA GLU A 136 -13.79 2.71 7.77
C GLU A 136 -13.44 3.58 6.58
N LEU A 137 -12.43 4.45 6.72
CA LEU A 137 -11.96 5.30 5.64
C LEU A 137 -11.52 4.49 4.40
N MET A 138 -10.82 3.38 4.62
CA MET A 138 -10.36 2.51 3.53
C MET A 138 -11.45 1.54 3.03
N SER A 139 -12.62 1.52 3.64
CA SER A 139 -13.78 0.79 3.12
C SER A 139 -14.59 1.62 2.14
N GLU A 140 -14.46 2.95 2.20
CA GLU A 140 -15.06 3.87 1.24
C GLU A 140 -14.22 3.93 -0.06
N THR A 141 -14.58 3.09 -1.03
CA THR A 141 -13.86 3.00 -2.32
C THR A 141 -13.85 4.31 -3.09
N GLU A 142 -14.93 5.10 -2.99
CA GLU A 142 -15.01 6.41 -3.64
C GLU A 142 -13.99 7.38 -3.04
N LEU A 143 -13.82 7.40 -1.72
CA LEU A 143 -12.79 8.22 -1.07
C LEU A 143 -11.38 7.75 -1.43
N LEU A 144 -11.13 6.44 -1.43
CA LEU A 144 -9.82 5.90 -1.81
C LEU A 144 -9.46 6.19 -3.26
N ALA A 145 -10.44 6.20 -4.17
CA ALA A 145 -10.22 6.55 -5.58
C ALA A 145 -9.76 8.01 -5.77
N GLN A 146 -10.08 8.90 -4.83
CA GLN A 146 -9.66 10.31 -4.83
C GLN A 146 -8.26 10.54 -4.25
N LEU A 147 -7.61 9.52 -3.69
CA LEU A 147 -6.24 9.65 -3.19
C LEU A 147 -5.26 9.88 -4.34
N THR A 148 -4.46 10.93 -4.22
CA THR A 148 -3.31 11.15 -5.10
C THR A 148 -2.14 10.25 -4.69
N LEU A 149 -1.15 10.12 -5.58
CA LEU A 149 0.00 9.23 -5.38
C LEU A 149 0.76 9.51 -4.07
N VAL A 150 0.91 10.78 -3.68
CA VAL A 150 1.72 11.18 -2.52
C VAL A 150 1.10 10.74 -1.18
N PRO A 151 -0.16 11.09 -0.84
CA PRO A 151 -0.91 10.55 0.30
C PRO A 151 -0.95 9.02 0.34
N LEU A 152 -1.27 8.39 -0.80
CA LEU A 152 -1.37 6.94 -0.91
C LEU A 152 -0.04 6.26 -0.58
N ARG A 153 1.05 6.75 -1.16
CA ARG A 153 2.40 6.28 -0.88
C ARG A 153 2.76 6.48 0.60
N GLY A 154 2.41 7.61 1.20
CA GLY A 154 2.65 7.86 2.62
C GLY A 154 1.97 6.84 3.53
N LEU A 155 0.68 6.55 3.27
CA LEU A 155 -0.09 5.55 3.99
C LEU A 155 0.50 4.14 3.83
N MET A 156 0.78 3.74 2.58
CA MET A 156 1.36 2.43 2.29
C MET A 156 2.72 2.26 2.94
N HIS A 157 3.55 3.31 2.93
CA HIS A 157 4.85 3.28 3.59
C HIS A 157 4.72 3.08 5.09
N GLU A 158 3.86 3.85 5.76
CA GLU A 158 3.68 3.73 7.20
C GLU A 158 3.15 2.33 7.55
N LEU A 159 2.14 1.82 6.84
CA LEU A 159 1.61 0.48 7.08
C LEU A 159 2.67 -0.62 6.85
N LEU A 160 3.49 -0.53 5.81
CA LEU A 160 4.58 -1.48 5.56
C LEU A 160 5.59 -1.48 6.71
N LEU A 161 6.01 -0.30 7.17
CA LEU A 161 6.94 -0.19 8.30
C LEU A 161 6.34 -0.76 9.59
N ARG A 162 5.02 -0.61 9.81
CA ARG A 162 4.35 -1.17 10.99
C ARG A 162 4.17 -2.68 10.90
N LEU A 163 3.94 -3.24 9.71
CA LEU A 163 3.78 -4.68 9.51
C LEU A 163 5.04 -5.48 9.89
N ILE A 164 6.21 -4.88 9.73
CA ILE A 164 7.50 -5.49 10.07
C ILE A 164 8.08 -4.97 11.40
N ASP A 165 7.30 -4.21 12.18
CA ASP A 165 7.81 -3.60 13.41
C ASP A 165 7.87 -4.65 14.54
N PRO A 166 9.06 -5.05 15.02
CA PRO A 166 9.18 -5.99 16.13
C PRO A 166 8.60 -5.42 17.43
N GLY A 167 8.45 -4.09 17.54
CA GLY A 167 7.84 -3.40 18.67
C GLY A 167 6.37 -3.75 18.88
N LEU A 168 5.66 -4.31 17.88
CA LEU A 168 4.28 -4.79 18.06
C LEU A 168 4.17 -5.88 19.12
N ALA A 169 5.23 -6.67 19.35
CA ALA A 169 5.24 -7.68 20.40
C ALA A 169 5.07 -7.10 21.81
N ALA A 170 5.36 -5.81 22.02
CA ALA A 170 5.20 -5.14 23.31
C ALA A 170 3.73 -5.00 23.76
N PHE A 171 2.76 -5.21 22.86
CA PHE A 171 1.32 -5.18 23.18
C PHE A 171 0.81 -6.50 23.76
N GLY A 172 1.66 -7.54 23.83
CA GLY A 172 1.25 -8.91 24.17
C GLY A 172 0.84 -9.71 22.94
N PRO A 173 0.91 -11.05 22.99
CA PRO A 173 0.79 -11.91 21.81
C PRO A 173 -0.57 -11.78 21.10
N GLU A 174 -1.67 -11.76 21.85
CA GLU A 174 -3.02 -11.68 21.29
C GLU A 174 -3.29 -10.33 20.63
N ALA A 175 -2.93 -9.24 21.30
CA ALA A 175 -3.10 -7.89 20.77
C ALA A 175 -2.18 -7.65 19.56
N ALA A 176 -0.92 -8.09 19.64
CA ALA A 176 0.04 -8.00 18.53
C ALA A 176 -0.49 -8.71 17.29
N GLN A 177 -1.05 -9.93 17.45
CA GLN A 177 -1.64 -10.68 16.34
C GLN A 177 -2.84 -9.94 15.73
N HIS A 178 -3.75 -9.41 16.56
CA HIS A 178 -4.90 -8.65 16.07
C HIS A 178 -4.47 -7.36 15.34
N LEU A 179 -3.49 -6.63 15.89
CA LEU A 179 -2.92 -5.44 15.26
C LEU A 179 -2.30 -5.79 13.90
N LEU A 180 -1.51 -6.85 13.82
CA LEU A 180 -0.91 -7.31 12.56
C LEU A 180 -1.96 -7.69 11.52
N GLN A 181 -3.01 -8.40 11.92
CA GLN A 181 -4.14 -8.73 11.04
C GLN A 181 -4.86 -7.48 10.54
N THR A 182 -5.08 -6.50 11.41
CA THR A 182 -5.74 -5.24 11.06
C THR A 182 -4.87 -4.42 10.10
N LEU A 183 -3.57 -4.29 10.36
CA LEU A 183 -2.63 -3.61 9.47
C LEU A 183 -2.56 -4.27 8.09
N ASN A 184 -2.58 -5.61 8.05
CA ASN A 184 -2.60 -6.36 6.79
C ASN A 184 -3.92 -6.13 6.03
N LEU A 185 -5.06 -6.11 6.73
CA LEU A 185 -6.35 -5.76 6.14
C LEU A 185 -6.34 -4.34 5.55
N LEU A 186 -5.79 -3.36 6.26
CA LEU A 186 -5.66 -1.98 5.77
C LEU A 186 -4.82 -1.91 4.50
N MET A 187 -3.68 -2.62 4.46
CA MET A 187 -2.85 -2.70 3.25
C MET A 187 -3.63 -3.29 2.07
N LEU A 188 -4.36 -4.37 2.29
CA LEU A 188 -5.19 -4.99 1.25
C LEU A 188 -6.31 -4.06 0.77
N LYS A 189 -6.98 -3.36 1.68
CA LYS A 189 -8.02 -2.37 1.34
C LYS A 189 -7.47 -1.22 0.51
N LEU A 190 -6.29 -0.68 0.84
CA LEU A 190 -5.63 0.33 0.01
C LEU A 190 -5.34 -0.19 -1.40
N LEU A 191 -4.78 -1.39 -1.51
CA LEU A 191 -4.46 -1.99 -2.81
C LEU A 191 -5.70 -2.29 -3.66
N GLN A 192 -6.85 -2.57 -3.03
CA GLN A 192 -8.10 -2.91 -3.72
C GLN A 192 -8.97 -1.69 -4.04
N GLY A 193 -9.05 -0.73 -3.12
CA GLY A 193 -9.96 0.42 -3.22
C GLY A 193 -9.33 1.66 -3.86
N ALA A 194 -8.00 1.83 -3.78
CA ALA A 194 -7.35 2.93 -4.47
C ALA A 194 -7.23 2.65 -5.98
N ARG A 195 -6.98 3.71 -6.74
CA ARG A 195 -6.61 3.61 -8.16
C ARG A 195 -5.42 2.66 -8.32
N ARG A 196 -5.63 1.55 -9.02
CA ARG A 196 -4.68 0.42 -9.09
C ARG A 196 -3.32 0.82 -9.66
N ASP A 197 -3.30 1.66 -10.70
CA ASP A 197 -2.09 2.24 -11.29
C ASP A 197 -1.25 3.01 -10.25
N LEU A 198 -1.92 3.86 -9.45
CA LEU A 198 -1.26 4.62 -8.39
C LEU A 198 -0.79 3.75 -7.23
N ALA A 199 -1.61 2.78 -6.80
CA ALA A 199 -1.28 1.87 -5.71
C ALA A 199 -0.08 0.98 -6.06
N LEU A 200 -0.04 0.46 -7.29
CA LEU A 200 1.09 -0.33 -7.79
C LEU A 200 2.35 0.52 -7.96
N SER A 201 2.24 1.71 -8.53
CA SER A 201 3.37 2.65 -8.67
C SER A 201 3.93 3.06 -7.30
N ALA A 202 3.06 3.37 -6.33
CA ALA A 202 3.45 3.66 -4.96
C ALA A 202 4.17 2.47 -4.31
N LEU A 203 3.62 1.25 -4.45
CA LEU A 203 4.22 0.04 -3.91
C LEU A 203 5.61 -0.21 -4.51
N LEU A 204 5.73 -0.18 -5.84
CA LEU A 204 7.01 -0.37 -6.54
C LEU A 204 8.03 0.70 -6.14
N GLY A 205 7.61 1.96 -6.01
CA GLY A 205 8.45 3.04 -5.51
C GLY A 205 8.98 2.76 -4.11
N LEU A 206 8.12 2.32 -3.19
CA LEU A 206 8.51 1.96 -1.82
C LEU A 206 9.43 0.73 -1.79
N LEU A 207 9.11 -0.30 -2.56
CA LEU A 207 9.98 -1.46 -2.71
C LEU A 207 11.35 -1.03 -3.23
N SER A 208 11.42 -0.12 -4.20
CA SER A 208 12.69 0.38 -4.74
C SER A 208 13.54 1.13 -3.72
N GLU A 209 12.91 1.87 -2.79
CA GLU A 209 13.61 2.59 -1.73
C GLU A 209 14.14 1.66 -0.64
N HIS A 210 13.41 0.57 -0.39
CA HIS A 210 13.72 -0.42 0.63
C HIS A 210 14.39 -1.69 0.08
N ALA A 211 14.69 -1.75 -1.21
CA ALA A 211 15.39 -2.88 -1.83
C ALA A 211 16.86 -3.00 -1.39
N LEU A 212 17.36 -2.02 -0.64
CA LEU A 212 18.75 -1.89 -0.25
C LEU A 212 19.01 -2.47 1.15
N PRO A 213 20.27 -2.81 1.49
CA PRO A 213 20.71 -3.54 2.70
C PRO A 213 20.13 -3.08 4.04
N ARG A 214 19.76 -1.79 4.13
CA ARG A 214 19.32 -1.18 5.38
C ARG A 214 17.92 -1.61 5.81
N ALA A 215 17.15 -2.23 4.93
CA ALA A 215 15.73 -2.51 5.16
C ALA A 215 15.48 -3.76 6.01
N GLY A 216 16.54 -4.52 6.33
CA GLY A 216 16.44 -5.79 7.05
C GLY A 216 16.00 -6.94 6.14
N ARG A 217 16.40 -8.15 6.49
CA ARG A 217 16.16 -9.36 5.68
C ARG A 217 14.68 -9.63 5.39
N GLU A 218 13.81 -9.39 6.36
CA GLU A 218 12.37 -9.68 6.25
C GLU A 218 11.69 -8.82 5.19
N LEU A 219 12.05 -7.53 5.10
CA LEU A 219 11.51 -6.61 4.11
C LEU A 219 12.01 -6.96 2.70
N SER A 220 13.28 -7.35 2.56
CA SER A 220 13.84 -7.83 1.29
C SER A 220 13.17 -9.13 0.81
N GLU A 221 12.88 -10.08 1.71
CA GLU A 221 12.15 -11.29 1.36
C GLU A 221 10.70 -11.00 0.95
N LEU A 222 10.03 -10.07 1.65
CA LEU A 222 8.70 -9.60 1.29
C LEU A 222 8.71 -8.93 -0.09
N LEU A 223 9.72 -8.11 -0.37
CA LEU A 223 9.91 -7.45 -1.67
C LEU A 223 10.00 -8.46 -2.81
N VAL A 224 10.85 -9.49 -2.69
CA VAL A 224 10.98 -10.54 -3.71
C VAL A 224 9.63 -11.24 -3.95
N LYS A 225 8.88 -11.54 -2.88
CA LYS A 225 7.54 -12.15 -2.98
C LYS A 225 6.55 -11.21 -3.67
N CYS A 226 6.58 -9.91 -3.35
CA CYS A 226 5.74 -8.90 -3.97
C CYS A 226 6.02 -8.78 -5.46
N VAL A 227 7.29 -8.60 -5.87
CA VAL A 227 7.67 -8.49 -7.29
C VAL A 227 7.28 -9.75 -8.05
N ARG A 228 7.53 -10.95 -7.50
CA ARG A 228 7.11 -12.21 -8.13
C ARG A 228 5.58 -12.35 -8.25
N LYS A 229 4.82 -11.81 -7.29
CA LYS A 229 3.36 -11.81 -7.39
C LYS A 229 2.90 -10.83 -8.47
N LEU A 230 3.53 -9.66 -8.53
CA LEU A 230 3.30 -8.66 -9.56
C LEU A 230 3.63 -9.18 -10.95
N SER A 231 4.72 -9.94 -11.14
CA SER A 231 5.08 -10.54 -12.43
C SER A 231 3.99 -11.45 -13.00
N LYS A 232 3.23 -12.11 -12.11
CA LYS A 232 2.11 -12.97 -12.49
C LYS A 232 0.81 -12.20 -12.76
N THR A 233 0.55 -11.12 -12.01
CA THR A 233 -0.72 -10.40 -12.10
C THR A 233 -0.70 -9.25 -13.10
N LEU A 234 0.46 -8.60 -13.29
CA LEU A 234 0.57 -7.42 -14.16
C LEU A 234 0.26 -7.69 -15.62
N PRO A 235 0.66 -8.81 -16.25
CA PRO A 235 0.33 -9.09 -17.65
C PRO A 235 -1.18 -9.12 -17.91
N ASP A 236 -1.95 -9.72 -16.98
CA ASP A 236 -3.41 -9.76 -17.07
C ASP A 236 -4.02 -8.37 -16.87
N MET A 237 -3.43 -7.58 -15.97
CA MET A 237 -3.88 -6.22 -15.65
C MET A 237 -3.44 -5.18 -16.68
N ALA A 238 -2.43 -5.47 -17.51
CA ALA A 238 -1.86 -4.55 -18.50
C ALA A 238 -2.92 -3.99 -19.46
N ARG A 239 -4.01 -4.72 -19.69
CA ARG A 239 -5.11 -4.28 -20.55
C ARG A 239 -5.96 -3.17 -19.93
N VAL A 240 -5.99 -3.07 -18.60
CA VAL A 240 -6.89 -2.18 -17.84
C VAL A 240 -6.13 -1.03 -17.16
N LEU A 241 -4.82 -1.19 -16.94
CA LEU A 241 -3.99 -0.22 -16.23
C LEU A 241 -3.43 0.88 -17.13
N GLU A 242 -3.30 2.07 -16.55
CA GLU A 242 -2.41 3.14 -17.02
C GLU A 242 -0.95 2.71 -16.82
N LEU A 243 -0.48 1.87 -17.74
CA LEU A 243 0.87 1.28 -17.68
C LEU A 243 2.03 2.27 -17.62
N PRO A 244 2.02 3.47 -18.25
CA PRO A 244 3.19 4.34 -18.22
C PRO A 244 3.69 4.63 -16.80
N LEU A 245 2.77 4.83 -15.83
CA LEU A 245 3.12 5.07 -14.44
C LEU A 245 3.71 3.83 -13.74
N VAL A 246 3.16 2.65 -14.03
CA VAL A 246 3.60 1.38 -13.43
C VAL A 246 4.93 0.92 -14.02
N VAL A 247 5.08 1.00 -15.35
CA VAL A 247 6.32 0.68 -16.07
C VAL A 247 7.42 1.64 -15.67
N GLY A 248 7.15 2.95 -15.56
CA GLY A 248 8.14 3.92 -15.09
C GLY A 248 8.67 3.58 -13.69
N ALA A 249 7.78 3.24 -12.75
CA ALA A 249 8.17 2.82 -11.41
C ALA A 249 8.94 1.48 -11.41
N LEU A 250 8.59 0.54 -12.29
CA LEU A 250 9.27 -0.74 -12.43
C LEU A 250 10.68 -0.59 -13.01
N VAL A 251 10.86 0.28 -14.00
CA VAL A 251 12.17 0.64 -14.58
C VAL A 251 13.05 1.35 -13.56
N GLU A 252 12.49 2.28 -12.77
CA GLU A 252 13.23 2.94 -11.69
C GLU A 252 13.68 1.92 -10.63
N MET A 253 12.79 0.99 -10.25
CA MET A 253 13.11 -0.09 -9.33
C MET A 253 14.21 -1.00 -9.88
N HIS A 254 14.11 -1.40 -11.14
CA HIS A 254 15.12 -2.20 -11.83
C HIS A 254 16.50 -1.49 -11.79
N ALA A 255 16.57 -0.22 -12.18
CA ALA A 255 17.82 0.55 -12.16
C ALA A 255 18.45 0.63 -10.76
N LYS A 256 17.63 0.83 -9.72
CA LYS A 256 18.10 0.82 -8.32
C LYS A 256 18.60 -0.55 -7.88
N LEU A 257 17.91 -1.63 -8.26
CA LEU A 257 18.33 -3.01 -7.99
C LEU A 257 19.64 -3.34 -8.70
N THR A 258 19.80 -2.96 -9.97
CA THR A 258 21.07 -3.14 -10.72
C THR A 258 22.22 -2.42 -10.02
N SER A 259 22.00 -1.16 -9.60
CA SER A 259 23.00 -0.38 -8.86
C SER A 259 23.30 -0.98 -7.47
N ALA A 260 22.30 -1.57 -6.81
CA ALA A 260 22.48 -2.27 -5.54
C ALA A 260 23.36 -3.52 -5.72
N VAL A 261 23.01 -4.38 -6.67
CA VAL A 261 23.74 -5.61 -7.01
C VAL A 261 25.20 -5.31 -7.34
N ALA A 262 25.46 -4.26 -8.14
CA ALA A 262 26.83 -3.88 -8.51
C ALA A 262 27.69 -3.41 -7.32
N ARG A 263 27.08 -2.95 -6.22
CA ARG A 263 27.79 -2.48 -5.02
C ARG A 263 27.95 -3.56 -3.95
N LEU A 264 27.14 -4.62 -4.01
CA LEU A 264 27.17 -5.69 -3.02
C LEU A 264 28.26 -6.69 -3.36
N ALA A 265 28.97 -7.16 -2.33
CA ALA A 265 29.89 -8.28 -2.50
C ALA A 265 29.09 -9.54 -2.89
N PRO A 266 29.60 -10.37 -3.81
CA PRO A 266 28.87 -11.54 -4.31
C PRO A 266 28.53 -12.58 -3.21
N GLU A 267 29.28 -12.58 -2.11
CA GLU A 267 29.08 -13.50 -0.99
C GLU A 267 28.03 -13.01 0.03
N ALA A 268 27.52 -11.79 -0.10
CA ALA A 268 26.51 -11.29 0.81
C ALA A 268 25.15 -11.96 0.53
N ALA A 269 24.48 -12.48 1.56
CA ALA A 269 23.11 -13.01 1.44
C ALA A 269 22.12 -11.98 0.84
N GLU A 270 22.40 -10.70 1.03
CA GLU A 270 21.66 -9.58 0.44
C GLU A 270 21.82 -9.51 -1.08
N ALA A 271 22.99 -9.87 -1.61
CA ALA A 271 23.23 -9.92 -3.05
C ALA A 271 22.34 -10.98 -3.71
N GLU A 272 22.19 -12.16 -3.10
CA GLU A 272 21.31 -13.22 -3.60
C GLU A 272 19.84 -12.74 -3.68
N LEU A 273 19.36 -12.04 -2.64
CA LEU A 273 18.00 -11.48 -2.63
C LEU A 273 17.83 -10.37 -3.67
N ALA A 274 18.82 -9.49 -3.81
CA ALA A 274 18.80 -8.42 -4.81
C ALA A 274 18.81 -9.00 -6.25
N HIS A 275 19.60 -10.04 -6.51
CA HIS A 275 19.59 -10.77 -7.79
C HIS A 275 18.23 -11.41 -8.08
N LYS A 276 17.60 -12.05 -7.09
CA LYS A 276 16.24 -12.62 -7.26
C LYS A 276 15.19 -11.55 -7.52
N ALA A 277 15.28 -10.41 -6.85
CA ALA A 277 14.39 -9.27 -7.09
C ALA A 277 14.59 -8.69 -8.49
N LEU A 278 15.84 -8.56 -8.94
CA LEU A 278 16.20 -8.08 -10.26
C LEU A 278 15.65 -9.00 -11.36
N ALA A 279 15.90 -10.31 -11.26
CA ALA A 279 15.38 -11.29 -12.20
C ALA A 279 13.84 -11.27 -12.26
N ALA A 280 13.17 -11.13 -11.12
CA ALA A 280 11.71 -11.03 -11.09
C ALA A 280 11.20 -9.71 -11.72
N ALA A 281 11.95 -8.62 -11.62
CA ALA A 281 11.63 -7.36 -12.28
C ALA A 281 11.80 -7.47 -13.81
N ASP A 282 12.86 -8.12 -14.27
CA ASP A 282 13.10 -8.42 -15.69
C ASP A 282 11.97 -9.27 -16.28
N GLU A 283 11.62 -10.38 -15.63
CA GLU A 283 10.50 -11.24 -16.02
C GLU A 283 9.19 -10.44 -16.11
N THR A 284 8.97 -9.50 -15.18
CA THR A 284 7.77 -8.65 -15.18
C THR A 284 7.76 -7.70 -16.38
N LEU A 285 8.89 -7.04 -16.65
CA LEU A 285 9.02 -6.12 -17.78
C LEU A 285 8.82 -6.85 -19.11
N GLU A 286 9.45 -8.02 -19.27
CA GLU A 286 9.31 -8.86 -20.46
C GLU A 286 7.85 -9.30 -20.65
N ALA A 287 7.18 -9.76 -19.59
CA ALA A 287 5.79 -10.19 -19.66
C ALA A 287 4.84 -9.04 -20.02
N ILE A 288 5.08 -7.82 -19.53
CA ILE A 288 4.33 -6.61 -19.91
C ILE A 288 4.56 -6.28 -21.39
N CYS A 289 5.82 -6.27 -21.85
CA CYS A 289 6.16 -6.00 -23.25
C CYS A 289 5.51 -7.02 -24.19
N LYS A 290 5.54 -8.30 -23.83
CA LYS A 290 4.89 -9.38 -24.58
C LYS A 290 3.38 -9.18 -24.64
N ALA A 291 2.72 -8.95 -23.50
CA ALA A 291 1.28 -8.74 -23.44
C ALA A 291 0.82 -7.55 -24.31
N ARG A 292 1.59 -6.45 -24.31
CA ARG A 292 1.30 -5.29 -25.17
C ARG A 292 1.57 -5.55 -26.65
N THR A 293 2.64 -6.27 -26.98
CA THR A 293 2.95 -6.67 -28.36
C THR A 293 1.83 -7.56 -28.90
N ASP A 294 1.37 -8.54 -28.12
CA ASP A 294 0.27 -9.44 -28.49
C ASP A 294 -1.04 -8.68 -28.69
N GLU A 295 -1.33 -7.69 -27.84
CA GLU A 295 -2.50 -6.82 -27.99
C GLU A 295 -2.43 -5.98 -29.28
N LEU A 296 -1.28 -5.37 -29.56
CA LEU A 296 -1.06 -4.61 -30.81
C LEU A 296 -1.18 -5.50 -32.04
N LEU A 297 -0.57 -6.69 -32.02
CA LEU A 297 -0.68 -7.66 -33.10
C LEU A 297 -2.12 -8.13 -33.30
N HIS A 298 -2.88 -8.33 -32.21
CA HIS A 298 -4.30 -8.66 -32.29
C HIS A 298 -5.11 -7.54 -32.94
N LEU A 299 -4.88 -6.27 -32.57
CA LEU A 299 -5.52 -5.11 -33.19
C LEU A 299 -5.16 -4.96 -34.67
N LEU A 300 -3.91 -5.26 -35.06
CA LEU A 300 -3.47 -5.23 -36.46
C LEU A 300 -4.03 -6.39 -37.30
N ARG A 301 -4.24 -7.56 -36.67
CA ARG A 301 -4.80 -8.75 -37.32
C ARG A 301 -6.31 -8.76 -37.40
N GLN A 302 -7.01 -7.92 -36.64
CA GLN A 302 -8.46 -7.82 -36.74
C GLN A 302 -8.82 -7.47 -38.19
N PRO A 303 -9.42 -8.41 -38.94
CA PRO A 303 -9.72 -8.17 -40.33
C PRO A 303 -10.67 -6.98 -40.41
N MET A 304 -10.39 -6.07 -41.33
CA MET A 304 -11.24 -4.92 -41.66
C MET A 304 -12.54 -5.41 -42.34
N HIS A 305 -13.25 -6.36 -41.74
CA HIS A 305 -14.45 -7.03 -42.27
C HIS A 305 -15.69 -6.13 -42.27
N GLY A 306 -15.56 -4.82 -42.02
CA GLY A 306 -16.68 -3.89 -41.96
C GLY A 306 -16.97 -3.10 -43.24
N CYS A 307 -16.28 -3.33 -44.37
CA CYS A 307 -16.44 -2.46 -45.55
C CYS A 307 -16.76 -3.16 -46.88
N ARG A 308 -16.99 -4.48 -46.94
CA ARG A 308 -17.12 -5.16 -48.23
C ARG A 308 -18.53 -5.60 -48.65
N ASP A 309 -19.52 -5.61 -47.77
CA ASP A 309 -20.79 -6.29 -48.08
C ASP A 309 -21.99 -5.40 -48.44
N GLU A 310 -21.84 -4.06 -48.53
CA GLU A 310 -22.96 -3.20 -49.01
C GLU A 310 -22.93 -2.91 -50.53
N ALA A 311 -22.05 -3.54 -51.31
CA ALA A 311 -21.96 -3.29 -52.75
C ALA A 311 -22.77 -4.26 -53.64
N GLU A 312 -23.35 -5.35 -53.12
CA GLU A 312 -23.99 -6.38 -53.98
C GLU A 312 -25.49 -6.65 -53.72
N GLN A 313 -26.19 -5.84 -52.91
CA GLN A 313 -27.65 -5.90 -52.81
C GLN A 313 -28.32 -4.62 -53.30
N GLY A 314 -28.27 -4.43 -54.63
CA GLY A 314 -28.86 -3.29 -55.31
C GLY A 314 -29.46 -3.65 -56.67
N SER A 315 -30.32 -4.66 -56.75
CA SER A 315 -31.26 -4.81 -57.87
C SER A 315 -32.67 -5.14 -57.39
N SER A 316 -33.36 -4.16 -56.81
CA SER A 316 -34.83 -4.13 -56.81
C SER A 316 -35.30 -2.71 -56.50
N THR A 317 -35.94 -2.12 -57.49
CA THR A 317 -36.45 -0.76 -57.60
C THR A 317 -37.50 -0.41 -56.55
N THR A 318 -37.25 0.60 -55.72
CA THR A 318 -38.30 1.44 -55.11
C THR A 318 -37.74 2.81 -54.72
N PRO A 319 -38.40 3.93 -55.09
CA PRO A 319 -37.92 5.27 -54.74
C PRO A 319 -38.54 5.77 -53.43
N HIS A 320 -37.87 6.75 -52.81
CA HIS A 320 -38.26 7.52 -51.62
C HIS A 320 -38.05 6.87 -50.25
N ARG A 321 -36.80 6.91 -49.76
CA ARG A 321 -36.51 7.45 -48.42
C ARG A 321 -35.05 7.88 -48.31
N THR A 322 -34.85 9.03 -47.70
CA THR A 322 -33.57 9.73 -47.51
C THR A 322 -32.49 8.82 -46.93
N PRO A 323 -31.31 8.71 -47.56
CA PRO A 323 -30.26 7.83 -47.09
C PRO A 323 -29.61 8.43 -45.85
N HIS A 324 -29.82 7.79 -44.70
CA HIS A 324 -28.93 7.97 -43.56
C HIS A 324 -27.57 7.39 -43.95
N ARG A 325 -26.61 8.29 -44.26
CA ARG A 325 -25.19 7.94 -44.45
C ARG A 325 -24.68 7.24 -43.18
N SER A 326 -24.60 5.92 -43.21
CA SER A 326 -23.82 5.16 -42.23
C SER A 326 -22.35 5.55 -42.36
N PRO A 327 -21.67 5.91 -41.26
CA PRO A 327 -20.30 6.39 -41.32
C PRO A 327 -19.38 5.20 -41.58
N CYS A 328 -18.94 5.05 -42.83
CA CYS A 328 -17.71 4.33 -43.14
C CYS A 328 -16.59 4.88 -42.25
N MET A 329 -15.91 3.99 -41.53
CA MET A 329 -14.79 4.32 -40.65
C MET A 329 -13.74 5.10 -41.45
N SER A 330 -13.77 6.41 -41.30
CA SER A 330 -12.87 7.38 -41.93
C SER A 330 -11.42 7.00 -41.66
N VAL A 331 -10.49 7.32 -42.57
CA VAL A 331 -9.02 7.31 -42.34
C VAL A 331 -8.62 7.89 -40.97
N ARG A 332 -9.45 8.75 -40.37
CA ARG A 332 -9.34 9.22 -38.99
C ARG A 332 -9.33 8.12 -37.93
N SER A 333 -10.03 7.00 -38.09
CA SER A 333 -10.04 5.87 -37.14
C SER A 333 -8.74 5.05 -37.22
N GLN A 334 -8.18 4.89 -38.42
CA GLN A 334 -6.88 4.24 -38.62
C GLN A 334 -5.73 5.11 -38.08
N ALA A 335 -5.77 6.41 -38.33
CA ALA A 335 -4.85 7.37 -37.71
C ALA A 335 -5.03 7.47 -36.19
N ALA A 336 -6.22 7.18 -35.65
CA ALA A 336 -6.46 7.10 -34.21
C ALA A 336 -5.92 5.79 -33.61
N LEU A 337 -6.02 4.66 -34.32
CA LEU A 337 -5.40 3.40 -33.92
C LEU A 337 -3.87 3.49 -33.93
N LEU A 338 -3.27 4.11 -34.96
CA LEU A 338 -1.83 4.36 -35.02
C LEU A 338 -1.37 5.33 -33.92
N ARG A 339 -2.08 6.44 -33.71
CA ARG A 339 -1.79 7.34 -32.57
C ARG A 339 -1.95 6.66 -31.22
N ARG A 340 -2.90 5.74 -31.08
CA ARG A 340 -3.08 4.93 -29.86
C ARG A 340 -1.93 3.94 -29.70
N ALA A 341 -1.46 3.30 -30.77
CA ALA A 341 -0.27 2.44 -30.73
C ALA A 341 1.00 3.23 -30.37
N GLU A 342 1.18 4.43 -30.93
CA GLU A 342 2.27 5.35 -30.60
C GLU A 342 2.20 5.82 -29.14
N GLN A 343 1.01 6.16 -28.64
CA GLN A 343 0.78 6.50 -27.23
C GLN A 343 1.06 5.32 -26.29
N LEU A 344 0.69 4.10 -26.69
CA LEU A 344 0.93 2.88 -25.91
C LEU A 344 2.41 2.49 -25.87
N LEU A 345 3.16 2.77 -26.93
CA LEU A 345 4.60 2.52 -26.99
C LEU A 345 5.42 3.58 -26.26
N GLY A 346 4.86 4.80 -26.12
CA GLY A 346 5.55 5.95 -25.51
C GLY A 346 6.75 6.38 -26.36
N THR A 347 6.82 7.65 -26.73
CA THR A 347 7.95 8.17 -27.55
C THR A 347 9.32 7.94 -26.90
N ASP A 348 9.37 7.73 -25.58
CA ASP A 348 10.58 7.45 -24.81
C ASP A 348 10.81 5.96 -24.47
N GLY A 349 9.78 5.12 -24.54
CA GLY A 349 9.87 3.68 -24.24
C GLY A 349 10.69 2.91 -25.28
N VAL A 350 10.61 3.34 -26.54
CA VAL A 350 11.39 2.75 -27.65
C VAL A 350 12.88 3.10 -27.53
N ARG A 351 13.24 4.29 -27.00
CA ARG A 351 14.66 4.67 -26.79
C ARG A 351 15.29 3.99 -25.57
N ALA A 352 14.51 3.68 -24.53
CA ALA A 352 15.00 2.95 -23.36
C ALA A 352 15.16 1.44 -23.64
N ALA A 353 14.37 0.88 -24.57
CA ALA A 353 14.45 -0.53 -24.98
C ALA A 353 15.60 -0.84 -25.97
N GLU A 354 16.28 0.17 -26.50
CA GLU A 354 17.52 0.00 -27.31
C GLU A 354 18.79 -0.13 -26.46
N VAL A 355 18.67 -0.19 -25.12
CA VAL A 355 19.76 -0.65 -24.25
C VAL A 355 19.84 -2.18 -24.37
N PRO A 356 20.98 -2.77 -24.76
CA PRO A 356 21.02 -4.16 -25.19
C PRO A 356 20.85 -5.10 -23.99
N LEU A 357 19.66 -5.68 -23.85
CA LEU A 357 19.36 -6.81 -22.96
C LEU A 357 20.06 -8.13 -23.37
N SER A 358 21.21 -8.07 -24.07
CA SER A 358 21.81 -9.24 -24.74
C SER A 358 23.24 -9.61 -24.31
N SER A 359 23.88 -8.93 -23.33
CA SER A 359 25.28 -9.23 -23.00
C SER A 359 25.53 -10.09 -21.76
N SER A 360 24.54 -10.31 -20.88
CA SER A 360 24.81 -10.91 -19.55
C SER A 360 24.44 -12.38 -19.37
N VAL A 361 23.85 -13.05 -20.38
CA VAL A 361 23.45 -14.47 -20.29
C VAL A 361 24.34 -15.42 -21.12
N ARG A 362 25.27 -14.90 -21.94
CA ARG A 362 26.16 -15.73 -22.80
C ARG A 362 27.57 -16.00 -22.25
N LYS A 363 27.83 -15.74 -20.97
CA LYS A 363 29.18 -15.91 -20.39
C LYS A 363 29.30 -16.98 -19.30
N LEU A 364 28.42 -17.98 -19.31
CA LEU A 364 28.48 -19.15 -18.42
C LEU A 364 28.39 -20.52 -19.13
N GLU A 365 28.48 -20.55 -20.46
CA GLU A 365 28.66 -21.78 -21.22
C GLU A 365 29.93 -21.65 -22.07
N LEU A 366 31.07 -22.01 -21.48
CA LEU A 366 32.29 -22.48 -22.15
C LEU A 366 33.39 -22.61 -21.10
N GLY A 367 33.52 -23.81 -20.52
CA GLY A 367 34.67 -24.16 -19.69
C GLY A 367 34.40 -25.33 -18.76
N GLY A 368 34.82 -26.53 -19.17
CA GLY A 368 35.07 -27.62 -18.22
C GLY A 368 34.59 -28.99 -18.66
N GLY A 369 35.22 -29.56 -19.69
CA GLY A 369 35.24 -31.01 -19.89
C GLY A 369 36.26 -31.68 -18.95
N GLU A 370 35.82 -32.80 -18.39
CA GLU A 370 36.56 -34.00 -17.94
C GLU A 370 37.88 -33.87 -17.15
N ALA A 371 37.89 -34.43 -15.93
CA ALA A 371 38.82 -35.50 -15.57
C ALA A 371 38.34 -36.29 -14.34
N VAL A 372 38.24 -37.60 -14.55
CA VAL A 372 38.02 -38.68 -13.58
C VAL A 372 39.32 -38.97 -12.83
N ALA A 373 39.30 -39.08 -11.49
CA ALA A 373 40.09 -40.07 -10.74
C ALA A 373 39.67 -40.12 -9.26
N ALA A 374 39.48 -41.35 -8.80
CA ALA A 374 39.17 -41.76 -7.45
C ALA A 374 40.30 -41.44 -6.44
N SER A 375 39.95 -41.23 -5.17
CA SER A 375 40.31 -42.17 -4.09
C SER A 375 39.82 -41.70 -2.72
N ARG A 376 39.05 -42.61 -2.11
CA ARG A 376 38.94 -43.00 -0.69
C ARG A 376 39.54 -42.07 0.37
N GLY A 377 38.68 -41.75 1.34
CA GLY A 377 39.02 -41.02 2.54
C GLY A 377 39.89 -41.79 3.54
N LEU A 378 40.46 -41.00 4.44
CA LEU A 378 40.89 -41.38 5.77
C LEU A 378 40.61 -40.18 6.70
N ASP A 379 40.09 -40.54 7.87
CA ASP A 379 39.70 -39.69 8.99
C ASP A 379 40.95 -39.47 9.93
N PRO A 380 40.86 -38.96 11.17
CA PRO A 380 41.44 -37.68 11.55
C PRO A 380 42.55 -37.76 12.63
N ARG A 381 43.02 -36.57 13.07
CA ARG A 381 43.73 -36.22 14.33
C ARG A 381 45.26 -36.18 14.34
N VAL A 382 45.72 -35.27 15.22
CA VAL A 382 47.05 -34.98 15.81
C VAL A 382 47.59 -33.66 15.25
N GLY A 383 47.59 -32.54 15.97
CA GLY A 383 48.20 -32.32 17.29
C GLY A 383 49.55 -31.61 17.07
N GLY A 384 49.68 -30.33 17.46
CA GLY A 384 50.95 -29.60 17.23
C GLY A 384 50.96 -28.16 17.75
N ASN A 385 51.33 -28.00 19.02
CA ASN A 385 51.79 -26.77 19.64
C ASN A 385 53.13 -26.29 19.02
N ALA A 386 53.28 -25.01 18.70
CA ALA A 386 54.51 -24.22 18.89
C ALA A 386 54.19 -22.71 18.63
N LYS A 387 54.21 -21.84 19.63
CA LYS A 387 55.36 -21.07 20.16
C LYS A 387 55.85 -19.94 19.23
N SER A 388 55.55 -18.71 19.66
CA SER A 388 56.43 -17.51 19.70
C SER A 388 57.02 -16.96 18.40
N MET A 389 56.65 -15.73 18.03
CA MET A 389 57.62 -14.65 17.81
C MET A 389 56.93 -13.27 17.74
N VAL A 390 57.35 -12.38 18.65
CA VAL A 390 57.23 -10.92 18.59
C VAL A 390 58.36 -10.43 17.66
N PRO A 391 58.19 -9.34 16.88
CA PRO A 391 58.66 -8.04 17.37
C PRO A 391 57.75 -6.85 17.07
N SER A 392 57.84 -5.90 17.99
CA SER A 392 57.45 -4.50 17.98
C SER A 392 58.04 -3.67 16.84
N SER A 393 57.32 -2.65 16.36
CA SER A 393 57.81 -1.26 16.32
C SER A 393 56.72 -0.27 15.87
N THR A 394 56.57 0.79 16.67
CA THR A 394 55.92 2.08 16.37
C THR A 394 56.85 2.97 15.52
N PRO A 395 56.34 4.05 14.89
CA PRO A 395 56.31 5.40 15.50
C PRO A 395 55.00 6.15 15.20
N THR A 396 54.39 7.00 16.05
CA THR A 396 54.79 8.31 16.63
C THR A 396 54.97 9.47 15.64
N SER A 397 53.91 10.25 15.41
CA SER A 397 53.90 11.74 15.30
C SER A 397 52.46 12.21 15.08
N ALA A 398 51.78 12.94 15.98
CA ALA A 398 52.04 14.27 16.53
C ALA A 398 51.92 15.41 15.49
N ARG A 399 50.77 16.10 15.47
CA ARG A 399 50.76 17.57 15.40
C ARG A 399 49.47 18.19 15.96
N ARG A 400 49.68 18.90 17.07
CA ARG A 400 48.83 19.92 17.70
C ARG A 400 48.86 21.22 16.91
N HIS A 401 47.77 21.99 16.96
CA HIS A 401 47.64 23.32 17.58
C HIS A 401 46.21 23.80 17.32
N GLY A 402 45.38 24.08 18.33
CA GLY A 402 45.37 25.31 19.15
C GLY A 402 44.38 26.28 18.51
N ARG A 403 43.33 26.82 19.16
CA ARG A 403 43.30 27.71 20.34
C ARG A 403 41.80 28.06 20.58
N ALA A 404 41.22 27.82 21.76
CA ALA A 404 40.96 28.78 22.88
C ALA A 404 40.23 30.08 22.42
N THR A 405 39.24 30.69 23.07
CA THR A 405 38.64 30.63 24.42
C THR A 405 37.58 31.76 24.41
N THR A 406 36.42 31.61 25.05
CA THR A 406 35.85 32.65 25.92
C THR A 406 34.76 32.05 26.81
N VAL A 407 35.04 32.12 28.10
CA VAL A 407 34.13 31.92 29.23
C VAL A 407 33.22 33.14 29.33
N SER A 408 31.93 32.94 29.59
CA SER A 408 31.09 34.00 30.17
C SER A 408 30.27 33.42 31.32
N THR A 409 30.60 33.95 32.49
CA THR A 409 29.98 33.72 33.79
C THR A 409 28.69 34.53 33.96
N ALA A 410 27.87 34.04 34.91
CA ALA A 410 26.84 34.75 35.67
C ALA A 410 25.45 34.95 35.03
N ALA A 411 24.46 34.20 35.53
CA ALA A 411 23.36 34.78 36.31
C ALA A 411 22.51 33.66 36.95
N LYS A 412 22.40 33.73 38.27
CA LYS A 412 21.58 32.91 39.17
C LYS A 412 20.18 33.54 39.26
N PRO A 413 19.07 32.81 39.03
CA PRO A 413 17.76 33.24 39.49
C PRO A 413 17.31 32.45 40.74
N PRO A 414 16.36 33.00 41.50
CA PRO A 414 16.17 32.68 42.91
C PRO A 414 15.35 31.42 43.16
N VAL A 415 15.66 30.82 44.31
CA VAL A 415 14.88 29.81 45.01
C VAL A 415 13.50 30.40 45.33
N MET A 416 12.44 29.83 44.75
CA MET A 416 11.06 30.01 45.19
C MET A 416 10.55 28.73 45.84
N SER A 417 9.86 28.96 46.94
CA SER A 417 9.43 28.07 48.01
C SER A 417 8.60 26.85 47.57
N PRO A 418 8.62 25.76 48.38
CA PRO A 418 7.76 24.61 48.16
C PRO A 418 6.28 24.93 48.44
N PRO A 419 5.33 24.32 47.71
CA PRO A 419 3.90 24.47 47.98
C PRO A 419 3.49 23.74 49.29
N PRO A 420 2.50 24.28 50.02
CA PRO A 420 2.02 23.69 51.27
C PRO A 420 1.23 22.39 51.03
N ALA A 421 1.35 21.48 52.00
CA ALA A 421 0.67 20.21 52.05
C ALA A 421 -0.88 20.35 52.01
N PRO A 422 -1.60 19.43 51.36
CA PRO A 422 -3.05 19.36 51.49
C PRO A 422 -3.44 18.81 52.88
N PRO A 423 -4.49 19.35 53.52
CA PRO A 423 -4.95 18.85 54.81
C PRO A 423 -5.58 17.46 54.68
N THR A 424 -5.15 16.59 55.58
CA THR A 424 -5.82 15.37 56.01
C THR A 424 -7.22 15.70 56.53
N THR A 425 -8.26 15.25 55.85
CA THR A 425 -9.61 15.08 56.43
C THR A 425 -9.83 13.60 56.70
N THR A 426 -9.78 13.27 57.99
CA THR A 426 -10.20 11.98 58.55
C THR A 426 -11.62 12.13 59.10
N ALA A 427 -12.43 11.08 58.89
CA ALA A 427 -13.63 10.69 59.62
C ALA A 427 -14.91 11.55 59.51
N ALA A 428 -15.92 10.97 58.87
CA ALA A 428 -17.20 10.72 59.54
C ALA A 428 -17.84 9.46 58.92
N ALA A 429 -17.92 8.42 59.74
CA ALA A 429 -18.71 7.22 59.50
C ALA A 429 -20.20 7.57 59.60
N SER A 430 -21.04 6.96 58.76
CA SER A 430 -22.37 6.52 59.16
C SER A 430 -22.83 5.41 58.23
N ALA A 431 -22.93 4.23 58.83
CA ALA A 431 -23.64 3.07 58.33
C ALA A 431 -25.13 3.36 58.21
N THR A 432 -25.83 2.69 57.28
CA THR A 432 -27.01 1.86 57.59
C THR A 432 -27.60 1.20 56.33
N ALA A 433 -28.00 -0.06 56.53
CA ALA A 433 -29.06 -0.82 55.85
C ALA A 433 -28.80 -1.25 54.38
N SER A 434 -28.53 -2.53 54.11
CA SER A 434 -29.46 -3.69 54.14
C SER A 434 -30.78 -3.43 53.41
N ALA A 435 -30.92 -3.95 52.18
CA ALA A 435 -32.12 -4.64 51.69
C ALA A 435 -31.92 -5.12 50.24
N ASN A 436 -31.39 -6.33 50.09
CA ASN A 436 -31.88 -7.32 49.13
C ASN A 436 -32.70 -8.29 50.01
N PRO A 437 -33.92 -8.77 49.65
CA PRO A 437 -34.16 -9.52 48.41
C PRO A 437 -35.59 -9.33 47.84
N SER A 438 -35.90 -9.96 46.71
CA SER A 438 -37.05 -10.89 46.55
C SER A 438 -37.51 -11.07 45.08
N PRO A 439 -38.21 -12.18 44.78
CA PRO A 439 -38.06 -12.93 43.54
C PRO A 439 -39.28 -12.85 42.59
N GLN A 440 -39.14 -13.46 41.41
CA GLN A 440 -40.24 -14.04 40.60
C GLN A 440 -41.17 -14.92 41.46
N PRO A 441 -42.45 -15.23 41.11
CA PRO A 441 -42.96 -15.60 39.77
C PRO A 441 -44.46 -15.16 39.58
N PRO A 442 -45.43 -15.87 38.94
CA PRO A 442 -45.47 -17.16 38.21
C PRO A 442 -45.00 -17.11 36.75
#